data_AF-A0A423EPI1-F1
#
_entry.id   AF-A0A423EPI1-F1
#
_cell.length_a   1.000
_cell.length_b   1.000
_cell.length_c   1.000
_cell.angle_alpha   90.00
_cell.angle_beta   90.00
_cell.angle_gamma   90.00
#
_symmetry.space_group_name_H-M   'P 1'
#
loop_
_entity.id
_entity.type
_entity.pdbx_description
1 polymer ?
#
loop_
_entity_poly.entity_id
_entity_poly.type
_entity_poly.pdbx_seq_one_letter_code
_entity_poly.pdbx_strand_id
1 'polypeptide(L)'
;MASAPVAPVVEAEAVKKLLNELFDAEQGSRSQTVRDVRDKLNAMREKLGDEKFKALIDELSEEATTQFREFLKRLLREWFPDTDDAPPTPSPVSPGGGRGPNVPRSDFGPSEAMSNKPITEGAKHFNYKPDSSNPGKKPDNIWSGFSQGPDGNCITVSAIKAAMMQYGQKPTDVYKEVKERGDGYDVTMRDGFKLHLSKGELQLAAKEARFRGDDPQMMTDANFMYAVSAKRAQMENNDGTGGRSYQSALNSLNDGEDSREGLDRLGLKGRYRPASDTELRSSRVGTVEYDGHSMAVIDGRIELWGARGGVPKAGTATVLF
;
A
#
# COMPACT_ATOMS: atom_id res chain seq x y z
N MET A 1 30.66 -31.59 -30.74
CA MET A 1 30.61 -31.54 -29.26
C MET A 1 29.53 -30.56 -28.88
N ALA A 2 28.35 -31.06 -28.49
CA ALA A 2 27.28 -30.20 -27.99
C ALA A 2 27.55 -29.94 -26.51
N SER A 3 27.84 -28.68 -26.16
CA SER A 3 27.96 -28.26 -24.77
C SER A 3 26.56 -28.31 -24.14
N ALA A 4 26.40 -29.16 -23.13
CA ALA A 4 25.18 -29.31 -22.35
C ALA A 4 24.93 -28.05 -21.47
N PRO A 5 23.68 -27.78 -21.05
CA PRO A 5 23.28 -26.48 -20.52
C PRO A 5 23.86 -26.21 -19.13
N VAL A 6 24.66 -25.14 -19.01
CA VAL A 6 25.22 -24.62 -17.75
C VAL A 6 24.18 -23.80 -16.95
N ALA A 7 22.95 -23.63 -17.47
CA ALA A 7 21.92 -22.75 -16.92
C ALA A 7 21.41 -23.09 -15.50
N PRO A 8 21.11 -24.35 -15.11
CA PRO A 8 20.40 -24.61 -13.87
C PRO A 8 21.23 -24.35 -12.60
N VAL A 9 22.54 -24.62 -12.65
CA VAL A 9 23.45 -24.40 -11.51
C VAL A 9 23.70 -22.91 -11.27
N VAL A 10 23.83 -22.13 -12.35
CA VAL A 10 24.04 -20.67 -12.27
C VAL A 10 22.80 -19.95 -11.72
N GLU A 11 21.60 -20.43 -12.08
CA GLU A 11 20.34 -19.87 -11.58
C GLU A 11 20.14 -20.14 -10.09
N ALA A 12 20.48 -21.35 -9.61
CA ALA A 12 20.42 -21.71 -8.19
C ALA A 12 21.35 -20.84 -7.33
N GLU A 13 22.60 -20.65 -7.77
CA GLU A 13 23.58 -19.78 -7.09
C GLU A 13 23.14 -18.31 -7.08
N ALA A 14 22.50 -17.83 -8.14
CA ALA A 14 21.97 -16.47 -8.20
C ALA A 14 20.81 -16.27 -7.19
N VAL A 15 19.87 -17.22 -7.11
CA VAL A 15 18.78 -17.19 -6.13
C VAL A 15 19.34 -17.25 -4.69
N LYS A 16 20.29 -18.15 -4.43
CA LYS A 16 20.96 -18.26 -3.12
C LYS A 16 21.63 -16.95 -2.72
N LYS A 17 22.36 -16.30 -3.64
CA LYS A 17 23.02 -15.01 -3.37
C LYS A 17 22.01 -13.92 -3.01
N LEU A 18 20.92 -13.81 -3.76
CA LEU A 18 19.88 -12.81 -3.51
C LEU A 18 19.15 -13.06 -2.19
N LEU A 19 18.86 -14.32 -1.82
CA LEU A 19 18.24 -14.64 -0.53
C LEU A 19 19.12 -14.27 0.66
N ASN A 20 20.44 -14.47 0.56
CA ASN A 20 21.38 -14.03 1.59
C ASN A 20 21.46 -12.49 1.67
N GLU A 21 21.51 -11.81 0.52
CA GLU A 21 21.50 -10.34 0.46
C GLU A 21 20.22 -9.76 1.07
N LEU A 22 19.07 -10.40 0.83
CA LEU A 22 17.80 -10.03 1.41
C LEU A 22 17.80 -10.19 2.93
N PHE A 23 18.30 -11.33 3.43
CA PHE A 23 18.40 -11.59 4.86
C PHE A 23 19.29 -10.57 5.58
N ASP A 24 20.46 -10.26 5.02
CA ASP A 24 21.37 -9.26 5.57
C ASP A 24 20.79 -7.84 5.51
N ALA A 25 20.07 -7.51 4.43
CA ALA A 25 19.44 -6.21 4.27
C ALA A 25 18.27 -5.99 5.24
N GLU A 26 17.47 -7.03 5.52
CA GLU A 26 16.39 -6.99 6.52
C GLU A 26 16.95 -6.83 7.95
N GLN A 27 18.06 -7.51 8.28
CA GLN A 27 18.74 -7.34 9.58
C GLN A 27 19.38 -5.95 9.72
N GLY A 28 19.92 -5.41 8.63
CA GLY A 28 20.62 -4.12 8.61
C GLY A 28 19.72 -2.89 8.43
N SER A 29 18.39 -3.05 8.38
CA SER A 29 17.43 -1.96 8.11
C SER A 29 17.71 -1.19 6.81
N ARG A 30 18.24 -1.86 5.78
CA ARG A 30 18.61 -1.23 4.48
C ARG A 30 17.46 -1.32 3.48
N SER A 31 16.43 -0.50 3.68
CA SER A 31 15.16 -0.57 2.92
C SER A 31 15.31 -0.54 1.40
N GLN A 32 16.20 0.28 0.83
CA GLN A 32 16.42 0.31 -0.62
C GLN A 32 17.04 -1.01 -1.15
N THR A 33 17.97 -1.61 -0.40
CA THR A 33 18.59 -2.88 -0.77
C THR A 33 17.60 -4.04 -0.67
N VAL A 34 16.72 -4.04 0.34
CA VAL A 34 15.63 -5.02 0.45
C VAL A 34 14.76 -5.02 -0.80
N ARG A 35 14.36 -3.84 -1.29
CA ARG A 35 13.54 -3.68 -2.51
C ARG A 35 14.23 -4.20 -3.75
N ASP A 36 15.43 -3.69 -4.02
CA ASP A 36 16.19 -4.06 -5.21
C ASP A 36 16.45 -5.58 -5.29
N VAL A 37 16.57 -6.23 -4.13
CA VAL A 37 16.78 -7.68 -4.03
C VAL A 37 15.47 -8.46 -4.19
N ARG A 38 14.35 -7.99 -3.61
CA ARG A 38 13.02 -8.59 -3.79
C ARG A 38 12.57 -8.55 -5.26
N ASP A 39 12.76 -7.43 -5.95
CA ASP A 39 12.45 -7.30 -7.38
C ASP A 39 13.23 -8.31 -8.23
N LYS A 40 14.52 -8.49 -7.92
CA LYS A 40 15.36 -9.49 -8.60
C LYS A 40 14.92 -10.92 -8.30
N LEU A 41 14.53 -11.21 -7.05
CA LEU A 41 14.00 -12.52 -6.67
C LEU A 41 12.67 -12.82 -7.38
N ASN A 42 11.80 -11.82 -7.52
CA ASN A 42 10.55 -11.94 -8.28
C ASN A 42 10.81 -12.19 -9.78
N ALA A 43 11.74 -11.45 -10.40
CA ALA A 43 12.12 -11.70 -11.79
C ALA A 43 12.72 -13.11 -11.99
N MET A 44 13.49 -13.61 -11.01
CA MET A 44 14.00 -14.98 -11.03
C MET A 44 12.89 -16.01 -10.86
N ARG A 45 11.90 -15.75 -10.00
CA ARG A 45 10.71 -16.60 -9.84
C ARG A 45 9.89 -16.67 -11.13
N GLU A 46 9.61 -15.55 -11.79
CA GLU A 46 8.91 -15.51 -13.07
C GLU A 46 9.64 -16.31 -14.16
N LYS A 47 10.98 -16.21 -14.17
CA LYS A 47 11.82 -16.95 -15.13
C LYS A 47 11.85 -18.46 -14.84
N LEU A 48 11.90 -18.86 -13.57
CA LEU A 48 12.09 -20.25 -13.15
C LEU A 48 10.77 -21.02 -13.02
N GLY A 49 9.66 -20.32 -12.78
CA GLY A 49 8.39 -20.89 -12.38
C GLY A 49 8.34 -21.26 -10.90
N ASP A 50 7.13 -21.23 -10.34
CA ASP A 50 6.85 -21.41 -8.91
C ASP A 50 7.38 -22.73 -8.34
N GLU A 51 7.19 -23.84 -9.06
CA GLU A 51 7.63 -25.18 -8.63
C GLU A 51 9.16 -25.27 -8.47
N LYS A 52 9.90 -24.80 -9.49
CA LYS A 52 11.37 -24.83 -9.49
C LYS A 52 11.95 -23.86 -8.45
N PHE A 53 11.34 -22.69 -8.31
CA PHE A 53 11.77 -21.68 -7.34
C PHE A 53 11.53 -22.15 -5.90
N LYS A 54 10.38 -22.77 -5.62
CA LYS A 54 10.07 -23.37 -4.32
C LYS A 54 11.07 -24.48 -3.97
N ALA A 55 11.35 -25.40 -4.89
CA ALA A 55 12.31 -26.48 -4.68
C ALA A 55 13.72 -25.98 -4.32
N LEU A 56 14.18 -24.89 -4.94
CA LEU A 56 15.47 -24.27 -4.60
C LEU A 56 15.50 -23.69 -3.18
N ILE A 57 14.40 -23.07 -2.72
CA ILE A 57 14.32 -22.53 -1.36
C ILE A 57 14.24 -23.66 -0.33
N ASP A 58 13.51 -24.74 -0.64
CA ASP A 58 13.42 -25.93 0.22
C ASP A 58 14.80 -26.60 0.38
N GLU A 59 15.55 -26.77 -0.70
CA GLU A 59 16.93 -27.29 -0.68
C GLU A 59 17.86 -26.39 0.17
N LEU A 60 17.79 -25.07 -0.01
CA LEU A 60 18.55 -24.12 0.80
C LEU A 60 18.17 -24.17 2.29
N SER A 61 16.92 -24.50 2.59
CA SER A 61 16.42 -24.58 3.96
C SER A 61 16.98 -25.80 4.71
N GLU A 62 17.35 -26.87 4.02
CA GLU A 62 17.94 -28.06 4.65
C GLU A 62 19.34 -27.79 5.22
N GLU A 63 20.14 -27.00 4.51
CA GLU A 63 21.52 -26.63 4.88
C GLU A 63 21.64 -25.33 5.70
N ALA A 64 20.53 -24.62 5.93
CA ALA A 64 20.48 -23.32 6.58
C ALA A 64 20.60 -23.36 8.11
N THR A 65 21.18 -22.29 8.69
CA THR A 65 21.12 -21.97 10.13
C THR A 65 19.67 -21.77 10.59
N THR A 66 19.37 -21.93 11.89
CA THR A 66 18.00 -21.81 12.41
C THR A 66 17.34 -20.47 12.06
N GLN A 67 18.06 -19.35 12.18
CA GLN A 67 17.53 -18.03 11.87
C GLN A 67 17.25 -17.84 10.37
N PHE A 68 18.17 -18.28 9.52
CA PHE A 68 17.99 -18.20 8.07
C PHE A 68 16.87 -19.14 7.60
N ARG A 69 16.74 -20.33 8.20
CA ARG A 69 15.66 -21.29 7.91
C ARG A 69 14.28 -20.73 8.28
N GLU A 70 14.14 -20.07 9.43
CA GLU A 70 12.87 -19.42 9.80
C GLU A 70 12.55 -18.25 8.86
N PHE A 71 13.57 -17.51 8.41
CA PHE A 71 13.43 -16.51 7.36
C PHE A 71 12.92 -17.13 6.04
N LEU A 72 13.53 -18.21 5.55
CA LEU A 72 13.11 -18.90 4.32
C LEU A 72 11.70 -19.48 4.43
N LYS A 73 11.32 -20.07 5.58
CA LYS A 73 9.95 -20.56 5.83
C LYS A 73 8.92 -19.43 5.79
N ARG A 74 9.26 -18.26 6.34
CA ARG A 74 8.38 -17.08 6.27
C ARG A 74 8.16 -16.66 4.82
N LEU A 75 9.23 -16.56 4.03
CA LEU A 75 9.14 -16.24 2.60
C LEU A 75 8.34 -17.29 1.83
N LEU A 76 8.53 -18.59 2.10
CA LEU A 76 7.75 -19.65 1.46
C LEU A 76 6.25 -19.54 1.75
N ARG A 77 5.86 -19.20 2.98
CA ARG A 77 4.45 -18.98 3.34
C ARG A 77 3.88 -17.73 2.68
N GLU A 78 4.67 -16.68 2.58
CA GLU A 78 4.29 -15.41 1.94
C GLU A 78 4.10 -15.59 0.43
N TRP A 79 5.02 -16.30 -0.23
CA TRP A 79 5.04 -16.44 -1.69
C TRP A 79 4.23 -17.63 -2.23
N PHE A 80 4.10 -18.70 -1.43
CA PHE A 80 3.42 -19.95 -1.76
C PHE A 80 2.46 -20.41 -0.64
N PRO A 81 1.41 -19.62 -0.32
CA PRO A 81 0.38 -20.09 0.61
C PRO A 81 -0.35 -21.31 0.01
N ASP A 82 -0.52 -22.38 0.79
CA ASP A 82 -1.18 -23.61 0.35
C ASP A 82 -2.66 -23.35 0.01
N THR A 83 -3.15 -23.98 -1.06
CA THR A 83 -4.51 -23.77 -1.61
C THR A 83 -5.64 -24.41 -0.80
N ASP A 84 -5.32 -25.09 0.31
CA ASP A 84 -6.32 -25.70 1.21
C ASP A 84 -6.71 -24.81 2.40
N ASP A 85 -6.13 -23.61 2.53
CA ASP A 85 -6.68 -22.56 3.38
C ASP A 85 -7.85 -21.86 2.67
N ALA A 86 -8.96 -22.59 2.50
CA ALA A 86 -10.26 -21.96 2.31
C ALA A 86 -10.50 -21.00 3.48
N PRO A 87 -10.90 -19.73 3.23
CA PRO A 87 -11.04 -18.76 4.32
C PRO A 87 -12.08 -19.27 5.33
N PRO A 88 -11.76 -19.33 6.63
CA PRO A 88 -12.76 -19.67 7.62
C PRO A 88 -13.88 -18.62 7.56
N THR A 89 -15.12 -19.12 7.63
CA THR A 89 -16.30 -18.28 7.85
C THR A 89 -16.08 -17.37 9.07
N PRO A 90 -16.60 -16.13 9.03
CA PRO A 90 -16.29 -15.14 10.06
C PRO A 90 -16.81 -15.62 11.41
N SER A 91 -15.90 -15.97 12.30
CA SER A 91 -16.20 -16.15 13.71
C SER A 91 -16.30 -14.79 14.40
N PRO A 92 -17.11 -14.65 15.47
CA PRO A 92 -17.38 -13.37 16.09
C PRO A 92 -16.10 -12.78 16.68
N VAL A 93 -15.82 -11.53 16.33
CA VAL A 93 -14.56 -10.86 16.68
C VAL A 93 -14.57 -10.46 18.16
N SER A 94 -13.69 -11.07 18.95
CA SER A 94 -13.26 -10.52 20.24
C SER A 94 -12.46 -9.22 20.00
N PRO A 95 -12.61 -8.19 20.84
CA PRO A 95 -12.00 -6.89 20.61
C PRO A 95 -10.50 -6.94 20.96
N GLY A 96 -9.66 -7.22 19.96
CA GLY A 96 -8.21 -7.09 20.11
C GLY A 96 -7.44 -7.98 19.14
N GLY A 97 -6.82 -7.38 18.12
CA GLY A 97 -5.84 -8.05 17.26
C GLY A 97 -6.01 -7.74 15.77
N GLY A 98 -5.73 -6.50 15.36
CA GLY A 98 -5.50 -6.19 13.95
C GLY A 98 -4.13 -6.73 13.53
N ARG A 99 -4.07 -7.55 12.48
CA ARG A 99 -2.83 -7.99 11.82
C ARG A 99 -2.29 -6.83 10.96
N GLY A 100 -1.66 -5.86 11.62
CA GLY A 100 -0.80 -4.87 10.99
C GLY A 100 0.44 -4.65 11.87
N PRO A 101 1.58 -4.19 11.33
CA PRO A 101 2.74 -3.86 12.16
C PRO A 101 2.30 -2.89 13.26
N ASN A 102 2.49 -3.28 14.52
CA ASN A 102 2.14 -2.47 15.68
C ASN A 102 3.15 -1.33 15.81
N VAL A 103 2.95 -0.26 15.05
CA VAL A 103 3.79 0.94 15.10
C VAL A 103 3.49 1.70 16.40
N PRO A 104 4.47 1.88 17.30
CA PRO A 104 4.26 2.61 18.54
C PRO A 104 3.95 4.09 18.26
N ARG A 105 2.73 4.53 18.57
CA ARG A 105 2.31 5.94 18.36
C ARG A 105 3.14 6.95 19.14
N SER A 106 3.78 6.52 20.23
CA SER A 106 4.66 7.35 21.07
C SER A 106 5.86 7.93 20.32
N ASP A 107 6.31 7.26 19.27
CA ASP A 107 7.60 7.55 18.62
C ASP A 107 7.51 8.77 17.68
N PHE A 108 6.28 9.20 17.39
CA PHE A 108 5.95 10.30 16.50
C PHE A 108 5.71 11.64 17.23
N GLY A 109 5.80 11.64 18.57
CA GLY A 109 5.60 12.83 19.39
C GLY A 109 4.12 13.22 19.58
N PRO A 110 3.85 14.42 20.12
CA PRO A 110 2.49 14.87 20.37
C PRO A 110 1.73 15.10 19.06
N SER A 111 0.40 14.93 19.12
CA SER A 111 -0.51 15.24 18.03
C SER A 111 -1.72 16.03 18.53
N GLU A 112 -2.31 16.80 17.64
CA GLU A 112 -3.44 17.68 17.90
C GLU A 112 -4.69 17.13 17.20
N ALA A 113 -5.79 17.03 17.95
CA ALA A 113 -7.09 16.72 17.38
C ALA A 113 -7.60 17.93 16.59
N MET A 114 -7.99 17.70 15.33
CA MET A 114 -8.39 18.77 14.41
C MET A 114 -9.90 18.99 14.36
N SER A 115 -10.64 18.22 15.16
CA SER A 115 -12.09 18.24 15.24
C SER A 115 -12.56 17.59 16.54
N ASN A 116 -13.73 18.03 17.01
CA ASN A 116 -14.44 17.43 18.16
C ASN A 116 -15.66 16.61 17.72
N LYS A 117 -15.83 16.40 16.41
CA LYS A 117 -16.94 15.59 15.89
C LYS A 117 -16.72 14.11 16.23
N PRO A 118 -17.81 13.33 16.40
CA PRO A 118 -17.70 11.89 16.61
C PRO A 118 -17.02 11.21 15.41
N ILE A 119 -16.08 10.32 15.70
CA ILE A 119 -15.46 9.45 14.69
C ILE A 119 -16.41 8.27 14.41
N THR A 120 -16.66 8.00 13.14
CA THR A 120 -17.55 6.95 12.64
C THR A 120 -16.81 5.97 11.74
N GLU A 121 -17.42 4.83 11.44
CA GLU A 121 -16.83 3.78 10.61
C GLU A 121 -17.03 4.03 9.11
N GLY A 122 -15.94 3.92 8.35
CA GLY A 122 -15.88 4.06 6.90
C GLY A 122 -16.62 2.99 6.12
N ALA A 123 -16.86 1.81 6.70
CA ALA A 123 -17.38 0.63 6.00
C ALA A 123 -18.77 0.79 5.35
N LYS A 124 -19.53 1.82 5.75
CA LYS A 124 -20.86 2.14 5.21
C LYS A 124 -20.82 3.25 4.15
N HIS A 125 -19.66 3.83 3.88
CA HIS A 125 -19.47 4.98 3.01
C HIS A 125 -18.93 4.55 1.64
N PHE A 126 -19.76 3.83 0.87
CA PHE A 126 -19.38 3.30 -0.47
C PHE A 126 -20.34 3.71 -1.59
N ASN A 127 -21.39 4.48 -1.28
CA ASN A 127 -22.35 4.96 -2.27
C ASN A 127 -21.81 6.22 -2.96
N TYR A 128 -20.79 6.05 -3.79
CA TYR A 128 -20.16 7.14 -4.53
C TYR A 128 -21.01 7.61 -5.71
N LYS A 129 -20.97 8.91 -6.00
CA LYS A 129 -21.48 9.49 -7.24
C LYS A 129 -20.45 10.48 -7.77
N PRO A 130 -20.03 10.38 -9.05
CA PRO A 130 -19.11 11.36 -9.63
C PRO A 130 -19.68 12.78 -9.53
N ASP A 131 -18.87 13.71 -9.02
CA ASP A 131 -19.23 15.11 -8.85
C ASP A 131 -18.07 16.00 -9.29
N SER A 132 -18.24 16.74 -10.38
CA SER A 132 -17.24 17.67 -10.91
C SER A 132 -17.48 19.13 -10.53
N SER A 133 -18.39 19.39 -9.58
CA SER A 133 -18.62 20.75 -9.06
C SER A 133 -17.44 21.22 -8.20
N ASN A 134 -17.17 22.53 -8.20
CA ASN A 134 -16.09 23.16 -7.41
C ASN A 134 -14.73 22.45 -7.59
N PRO A 135 -14.24 22.32 -8.83
CA PRO A 135 -13.04 21.55 -9.12
C PRO A 135 -11.84 22.10 -8.34
N GLY A 136 -11.07 21.19 -7.76
CA GLY A 136 -9.90 21.53 -6.97
C GLY A 136 -10.16 22.08 -5.57
N LYS A 137 -11.41 22.03 -5.08
CA LYS A 137 -11.68 22.39 -3.68
C LYS A 137 -10.96 21.39 -2.77
N LYS A 138 -10.02 21.92 -1.98
CA LYS A 138 -9.29 21.14 -0.97
C LYS A 138 -10.24 20.76 0.18
N PRO A 139 -9.98 19.62 0.86
CA PRO A 139 -10.69 19.26 2.08
C PRO A 139 -10.56 20.35 3.15
N ASP A 140 -11.66 20.71 3.80
CA ASP A 140 -11.65 21.68 4.90
C ASP A 140 -10.94 21.11 6.15
N ASN A 141 -10.99 19.78 6.34
CA ASN A 141 -10.30 19.05 7.40
C ASN A 141 -9.81 17.68 6.92
N ILE A 142 -8.65 17.66 6.27
CA ILE A 142 -7.99 16.42 5.80
C ILE A 142 -7.47 15.53 6.92
N TRP A 143 -7.37 16.05 8.15
CA TRP A 143 -6.78 15.34 9.27
C TRP A 143 -7.74 14.27 9.78
N SER A 144 -8.88 14.64 10.36
CA SER A 144 -9.84 13.69 10.93
C SER A 144 -11.01 13.31 10.02
N GLY A 145 -11.13 13.94 8.83
CA GLY A 145 -12.19 13.64 7.88
C GLY A 145 -12.21 12.16 7.46
N PHE A 146 -11.03 11.57 7.25
CA PHE A 146 -10.80 10.13 7.26
C PHE A 146 -9.40 9.79 7.77
N SER A 147 -9.20 8.60 8.28
CA SER A 147 -7.91 8.06 8.74
C SER A 147 -7.90 6.55 8.61
N GLN A 148 -6.72 5.95 8.68
CA GLN A 148 -6.58 4.49 8.73
C GLN A 148 -7.35 3.86 9.90
N GLY A 149 -7.80 2.63 9.68
CA GLY A 149 -8.32 1.75 10.72
C GLY A 149 -7.19 1.04 11.50
N PRO A 150 -7.46 -0.15 12.07
CA PRO A 150 -6.45 -0.94 12.79
C PRO A 150 -5.38 -1.59 11.88
N ASP A 151 -5.42 -1.32 10.57
CA ASP A 151 -4.65 -2.04 9.55
C ASP A 151 -3.42 -1.29 9.06
N GLY A 152 -2.56 -2.01 8.32
CA GLY A 152 -1.31 -1.53 7.73
C GLY A 152 -1.45 -0.64 6.49
N ASN A 153 -2.64 -0.14 6.14
CA ASN A 153 -2.87 0.64 4.91
C ASN A 153 -2.35 2.09 4.93
N CYS A 154 -1.37 2.40 5.79
CA CYS A 154 -0.82 3.74 5.96
C CYS A 154 -0.28 4.34 4.65
N ILE A 155 0.32 3.52 3.78
CA ILE A 155 0.83 3.93 2.45
C ILE A 155 -0.29 4.42 1.54
N THR A 156 -1.42 3.71 1.51
CA THR A 156 -2.55 4.12 0.67
C THR A 156 -3.24 5.33 1.29
N VAL A 157 -3.39 5.39 2.62
CA VAL A 157 -3.99 6.55 3.31
C VAL A 157 -3.18 7.82 3.10
N SER A 158 -1.86 7.78 3.31
CA SER A 158 -0.97 8.93 3.12
C SER A 158 -1.02 9.42 1.67
N ALA A 159 -1.02 8.50 0.70
CA ALA A 159 -1.13 8.83 -0.71
C ALA A 159 -2.47 9.49 -1.06
N ILE A 160 -3.60 8.96 -0.56
CA ILE A 160 -4.93 9.56 -0.77
C ILE A 160 -4.98 10.97 -0.19
N LYS A 161 -4.49 11.17 1.04
CA LYS A 161 -4.48 12.49 1.68
C LYS A 161 -3.62 13.50 0.91
N ALA A 162 -2.42 13.08 0.49
CA ALA A 162 -1.54 13.91 -0.32
C ALA A 162 -2.19 14.27 -1.67
N ALA A 163 -2.82 13.29 -2.34
CA ALA A 163 -3.55 13.52 -3.59
C ALA A 163 -4.72 14.49 -3.41
N MET A 164 -5.52 14.35 -2.34
CA MET A 164 -6.63 15.25 -2.03
C MET A 164 -6.15 16.69 -1.78
N MET A 165 -5.03 16.87 -1.09
CA MET A 165 -4.47 18.19 -0.81
C MET A 165 -3.76 18.84 -2.01
N GLN A 166 -3.26 18.03 -2.94
CA GLN A 166 -2.64 18.50 -4.18
C GLN A 166 -3.69 18.88 -5.22
N TYR A 167 -4.70 18.03 -5.43
CA TYR A 167 -5.61 18.15 -6.56
C TYR A 167 -7.01 18.61 -6.21
N GLY A 168 -7.48 18.35 -4.99
CA GLY A 168 -8.88 18.54 -4.56
C GLY A 168 -9.43 17.26 -3.91
N GLN A 169 -10.43 17.39 -3.03
CA GLN A 169 -10.95 16.26 -2.24
C GLN A 169 -11.53 15.13 -3.09
N LYS A 170 -12.20 15.47 -4.20
CA LYS A 170 -13.07 14.52 -4.90
C LYS A 170 -12.25 13.58 -5.79
N PRO A 171 -12.69 12.33 -6.02
CA PRO A 171 -12.04 11.45 -7.00
C PRO A 171 -11.99 12.02 -8.42
N THR A 172 -12.96 12.86 -8.78
CA THR A 172 -13.00 13.64 -10.02
C THR A 172 -11.94 14.75 -10.09
N ASP A 173 -11.40 15.18 -8.94
CA ASP A 173 -10.25 16.09 -8.88
C ASP A 173 -8.92 15.32 -8.95
N VAL A 174 -8.84 14.16 -8.29
CA VAL A 174 -7.60 13.34 -8.23
C VAL A 174 -7.34 12.59 -9.55
N TYR A 175 -8.34 11.96 -10.13
CA TYR A 175 -8.21 11.22 -11.39
C TYR A 175 -8.40 12.14 -12.61
N LYS A 176 -7.96 11.67 -13.78
CA LYS A 176 -8.17 12.41 -15.03
C LYS A 176 -9.64 12.37 -15.44
N GLU A 177 -10.32 11.25 -15.23
CA GLU A 177 -11.74 11.08 -15.52
C GLU A 177 -12.35 9.98 -14.64
N VAL A 178 -13.58 10.22 -14.15
CA VAL A 178 -14.40 9.22 -13.46
C VAL A 178 -15.81 9.29 -14.04
N LYS A 179 -16.30 8.19 -14.61
CA LYS A 179 -17.63 8.09 -15.21
C LYS A 179 -18.38 6.91 -14.65
N GLU A 180 -19.57 7.13 -14.11
CA GLU A 180 -20.48 6.04 -13.75
C GLU A 180 -21.00 5.37 -15.03
N ARG A 181 -20.87 4.05 -15.12
CA ARG A 181 -21.28 3.27 -16.29
C ARG A 181 -21.64 1.84 -15.90
N GLY A 182 -22.80 1.37 -16.36
CA GLY A 182 -23.23 -0.01 -16.13
C GLY A 182 -23.36 -0.33 -14.64
N ASP A 183 -22.63 -1.34 -14.20
CA ASP A 183 -22.57 -1.82 -12.82
C ASP A 183 -21.54 -1.08 -11.94
N GLY A 184 -20.83 -0.09 -12.49
CA GLY A 184 -19.67 0.51 -11.84
C GLY A 184 -19.24 1.85 -12.39
N TYR A 185 -17.92 2.03 -12.45
CA TYR A 185 -17.24 3.27 -12.81
C TYR A 185 -16.07 2.99 -13.74
N ASP A 186 -16.05 3.66 -14.89
CA ASP A 186 -14.85 3.75 -15.73
C ASP A 186 -13.96 4.87 -15.18
N VAL A 187 -12.72 4.54 -14.83
CA VAL A 187 -11.73 5.48 -14.28
C VAL A 187 -10.55 5.59 -15.24
N THR A 188 -10.19 6.82 -15.59
CA THR A 188 -8.91 7.13 -16.25
C THR A 188 -8.02 7.90 -15.28
N MET A 189 -6.85 7.33 -15.01
CA MET A 189 -5.84 7.91 -14.13
C MET A 189 -5.01 8.99 -14.82
N ARG A 190 -4.25 9.78 -14.03
CA ARG A 190 -3.42 10.89 -14.56
C ARG A 190 -2.19 10.40 -15.34
N ASP A 191 -1.70 9.21 -15.02
CA ASP A 191 -0.64 8.51 -15.76
C ASP A 191 -1.14 7.78 -17.01
N GLY A 192 -2.44 7.83 -17.29
CA GLY A 192 -3.07 7.21 -18.45
C GLY A 192 -3.57 5.78 -18.22
N PHE A 193 -3.36 5.19 -17.04
CA PHE A 193 -3.93 3.89 -16.70
C PHE A 193 -5.47 3.97 -16.71
N LYS A 194 -6.12 2.89 -17.15
CA LYS A 194 -7.59 2.79 -17.22
C LYS A 194 -8.06 1.52 -16.55
N LEU A 195 -9.14 1.63 -15.79
CA LEU A 195 -9.80 0.48 -15.18
C LEU A 195 -11.31 0.67 -15.11
N HIS A 196 -12.01 -0.44 -14.92
CA HIS A 196 -13.40 -0.46 -14.53
C HIS A 196 -13.49 -0.95 -13.08
N LEU A 197 -14.20 -0.20 -12.23
CA LEU A 197 -14.45 -0.53 -10.83
C LEU A 197 -15.96 -0.77 -10.64
N SER A 198 -16.35 -1.98 -10.29
CA SER A 198 -17.76 -2.30 -10.00
C SER A 198 -18.22 -1.71 -8.65
N LYS A 199 -19.53 -1.50 -8.49
CA LYS A 199 -20.11 -1.09 -7.20
C LYS A 199 -19.89 -2.14 -6.10
N GLY A 200 -19.83 -3.42 -6.47
CA GLY A 200 -19.53 -4.51 -5.53
C GLY A 200 -18.09 -4.47 -5.02
N GLU A 201 -17.12 -4.20 -5.90
CA GLU A 201 -15.72 -4.00 -5.53
C GLU A 201 -15.53 -2.78 -4.63
N LEU A 202 -16.23 -1.67 -4.90
CA LEU A 202 -16.22 -0.49 -4.03
C LEU A 202 -16.78 -0.80 -2.64
N GLN A 203 -17.90 -1.54 -2.57
CA GLN A 203 -18.48 -1.94 -1.29
C GLN A 203 -17.54 -2.85 -0.49
N LEU A 204 -16.88 -3.81 -1.14
CA LEU A 204 -15.92 -4.69 -0.49
C LEU A 204 -14.69 -3.89 0.00
N ALA A 205 -14.15 -3.01 -0.85
CA ALA A 205 -13.03 -2.15 -0.49
C ALA A 205 -13.31 -1.25 0.70
N ALA A 206 -14.51 -0.65 0.79
CA ALA A 206 -14.89 0.16 1.95
C ALA A 206 -14.89 -0.65 3.27
N LYS A 207 -15.29 -1.93 3.21
CA LYS A 207 -15.25 -2.83 4.37
C LYS A 207 -13.81 -3.17 4.76
N GLU A 208 -12.97 -3.51 3.79
CA GLU A 208 -11.59 -3.95 4.02
C GLU A 208 -10.62 -2.80 4.34
N ALA A 209 -10.88 -1.58 3.86
CA ALA A 209 -10.11 -0.40 4.19
C ALA A 209 -10.20 -0.06 5.70
N ARG A 210 -11.35 -0.38 6.31
CA ARG A 210 -11.69 -0.10 7.71
C ARG A 210 -11.39 1.34 8.13
N PHE A 211 -11.52 2.28 7.20
CA PHE A 211 -11.31 3.70 7.48
C PHE A 211 -12.23 4.18 8.61
N ARG A 212 -11.79 5.22 9.28
CA ARG A 212 -12.55 5.92 10.33
C ARG A 212 -12.47 7.41 10.08
N GLY A 213 -13.48 8.17 10.48
CA GLY A 213 -13.45 9.61 10.26
C GLY A 213 -14.70 10.32 10.73
N ASP A 214 -14.64 11.65 10.71
CA ASP A 214 -15.76 12.52 11.08
C ASP A 214 -16.44 13.21 9.88
N ASP A 215 -16.00 12.91 8.66
CA ASP A 215 -16.58 13.40 7.42
C ASP A 215 -17.08 12.22 6.55
N PRO A 216 -18.40 11.95 6.55
CA PRO A 216 -19.02 10.92 5.72
C PRO A 216 -18.75 11.04 4.23
N GLN A 217 -18.66 12.27 3.71
CA GLN A 217 -18.41 12.50 2.30
C GLN A 217 -16.94 12.21 1.97
N MET A 218 -16.01 12.72 2.79
CA MET A 218 -14.58 12.46 2.60
C MET A 218 -14.24 10.97 2.74
N MET A 219 -14.88 10.25 3.67
CA MET A 219 -14.73 8.79 3.74
C MET A 219 -15.28 8.09 2.49
N THR A 220 -16.37 8.60 1.89
CA THR A 220 -16.89 8.06 0.62
C THR A 220 -15.91 8.27 -0.52
N ASP A 221 -15.33 9.48 -0.61
CA ASP A 221 -14.29 9.83 -1.59
C ASP A 221 -13.02 8.97 -1.39
N ALA A 222 -12.56 8.82 -0.14
CA ALA A 222 -11.38 8.04 0.20
C ALA A 222 -11.57 6.54 -0.07
N ASN A 223 -12.72 5.97 0.30
CA ASN A 223 -13.04 4.57 -0.01
C ASN A 223 -13.05 4.32 -1.52
N PHE A 224 -13.54 5.29 -2.31
CA PHE A 224 -13.47 5.20 -3.77
C PHE A 224 -12.02 5.16 -4.26
N MET A 225 -11.16 6.07 -3.78
CA MET A 225 -9.76 6.08 -4.18
C MET A 225 -8.99 4.83 -3.74
N TYR A 226 -9.29 4.30 -2.55
CA TYR A 226 -8.75 3.03 -2.05
C TYR A 226 -9.20 1.84 -2.93
N ALA A 227 -10.47 1.80 -3.33
CA ALA A 227 -10.99 0.76 -4.23
C ALA A 227 -10.31 0.81 -5.62
N VAL A 228 -10.11 2.01 -6.16
CA VAL A 228 -9.37 2.21 -7.42
C VAL A 228 -7.91 1.75 -7.28
N SER A 229 -7.26 2.09 -6.15
CA SER A 229 -5.91 1.63 -5.83
C SER A 229 -5.82 0.09 -5.80
N ALA A 230 -6.76 -0.56 -5.09
CA ALA A 230 -6.86 -2.02 -5.02
C ALA A 230 -7.11 -2.64 -6.39
N LYS A 231 -7.96 -2.02 -7.22
CA LYS A 231 -8.27 -2.53 -8.56
C LYS A 231 -7.05 -2.48 -9.47
N ARG A 232 -6.26 -1.42 -9.38
CA ARG A 232 -4.98 -1.34 -10.08
C ARG A 232 -3.99 -2.36 -9.56
N ALA A 233 -3.86 -2.51 -8.24
CA ALA A 233 -3.02 -3.55 -7.62
C ALA A 233 -3.41 -4.96 -8.10
N GLN A 234 -4.71 -5.24 -8.26
CA GLN A 234 -5.18 -6.49 -8.85
C GLN A 234 -4.68 -6.65 -10.29
N MET A 235 -4.87 -5.62 -11.14
CA MET A 235 -4.53 -5.68 -12.56
C MET A 235 -3.02 -5.74 -12.82
N GLU A 236 -2.21 -5.11 -11.97
CA GLU A 236 -0.75 -5.12 -12.03
C GLU A 236 -0.13 -6.29 -11.24
N ASN A 237 -0.96 -7.16 -10.64
CA ASN A 237 -0.53 -8.30 -9.82
C ASN A 237 0.44 -7.91 -8.67
N ASN A 238 0.08 -6.90 -7.89
CA ASN A 238 0.87 -6.40 -6.75
C ASN A 238 1.34 -7.55 -5.84
N ASP A 239 2.61 -7.50 -5.41
CA ASP A 239 3.27 -8.51 -4.59
C ASP A 239 3.22 -9.95 -5.16
N GLY A 240 2.97 -10.10 -6.46
CA GLY A 240 2.81 -11.40 -7.12
C GLY A 240 1.54 -12.17 -6.71
N THR A 241 0.66 -11.58 -5.88
CA THR A 241 -0.55 -12.23 -5.38
C THR A 241 -1.83 -11.43 -5.67
N GLY A 242 -1.75 -10.12 -5.88
CA GLY A 242 -2.89 -9.24 -6.12
C GLY A 242 -3.74 -9.66 -7.33
N GLY A 243 -3.13 -10.26 -8.35
CA GLY A 243 -3.81 -10.70 -9.57
C GLY A 243 -4.70 -11.93 -9.39
N ARG A 244 -4.59 -12.64 -8.26
CA ARG A 244 -5.41 -13.83 -7.98
C ARG A 244 -6.88 -13.49 -7.81
N SER A 245 -7.18 -12.39 -7.11
CA SER A 245 -8.55 -11.91 -6.89
C SER A 245 -8.53 -10.47 -6.37
N TYR A 246 -9.66 -9.77 -6.46
CA TYR A 246 -9.77 -8.43 -5.88
C TYR A 246 -9.58 -8.44 -4.35
N GLN A 247 -10.00 -9.51 -3.67
CA GLN A 247 -9.71 -9.70 -2.24
C GLN A 247 -8.21 -9.85 -1.96
N SER A 248 -7.48 -10.56 -2.82
CA SER A 248 -6.02 -10.70 -2.70
C SER A 248 -5.33 -9.35 -2.83
N ALA A 249 -5.78 -8.50 -3.77
CA ALA A 249 -5.28 -7.13 -3.89
C ALA A 249 -5.64 -6.26 -2.67
N LEU A 250 -6.84 -6.39 -2.09
CA LEU A 250 -7.18 -5.67 -0.85
C LEU A 250 -6.28 -6.10 0.32
N ASN A 251 -5.94 -7.39 0.39
CA ASN A 251 -5.05 -7.91 1.43
C ASN A 251 -3.64 -7.35 1.29
N SER A 252 -3.10 -7.27 0.06
CA SER A 252 -1.78 -6.67 -0.18
C SER A 252 -1.74 -5.21 0.25
N LEU A 253 -2.81 -4.44 -0.02
CA LEU A 253 -2.93 -3.05 0.43
C LEU A 253 -2.87 -2.85 1.96
N ASN A 254 -3.06 -3.91 2.75
CA ASN A 254 -3.24 -3.85 4.20
C ASN A 254 -2.09 -4.48 4.99
N ASP A 255 -1.07 -5.05 4.36
CA ASP A 255 -0.01 -5.84 5.02
C ASP A 255 1.26 -5.06 5.43
N GLY A 256 1.34 -3.76 5.07
CA GLY A 256 2.46 -2.89 5.44
C GLY A 256 3.43 -2.60 4.28
N GLU A 257 2.87 -2.29 3.11
CA GLU A 257 3.55 -2.11 1.83
C GLU A 257 4.74 -1.13 1.80
N ASP A 258 5.56 -1.26 0.76
CA ASP A 258 6.74 -0.44 0.52
C ASP A 258 6.40 0.99 0.06
N SER A 259 7.28 1.92 0.42
CA SER A 259 7.09 3.35 0.14
C SER A 259 7.08 3.69 -1.35
N ARG A 260 6.16 4.59 -1.74
CA ARG A 260 5.84 5.14 -3.08
C ARG A 260 4.74 4.42 -3.87
N GLU A 261 4.43 3.17 -3.54
CA GLU A 261 3.44 2.38 -4.29
C GLU A 261 2.01 2.96 -4.20
N GLY A 262 1.68 3.65 -3.09
CA GLY A 262 0.38 4.30 -2.93
C GLY A 262 0.11 5.38 -3.98
N LEU A 263 1.09 6.26 -4.26
CA LEU A 263 0.93 7.33 -5.26
C LEU A 263 0.85 6.75 -6.68
N ASP A 264 1.61 5.69 -6.95
CA ASP A 264 1.57 4.97 -8.22
C ASP A 264 0.23 4.31 -8.47
N ARG A 265 -0.34 3.62 -7.48
CA ARG A 265 -1.66 2.98 -7.61
C ARG A 265 -2.80 3.97 -7.72
N LEU A 266 -2.62 5.19 -7.20
CA LEU A 266 -3.52 6.32 -7.47
C LEU A 266 -3.31 6.97 -8.84
N GLY A 267 -2.37 6.48 -9.64
CA GLY A 267 -2.17 6.94 -11.00
C GLY A 267 -1.39 8.24 -11.12
N LEU A 268 -0.49 8.49 -10.17
CA LEU A 268 0.28 9.73 -10.06
C LEU A 268 1.73 9.56 -10.56
N LYS A 269 2.06 8.48 -11.26
CA LYS A 269 3.36 8.34 -11.95
C LYS A 269 3.67 9.59 -12.78
N GLY A 270 4.85 10.15 -12.59
CA GLY A 270 5.27 11.39 -13.24
C GLY A 270 4.65 12.69 -12.68
N ARG A 271 3.98 12.62 -11.52
CA ARG A 271 3.39 13.78 -10.81
C ARG A 271 3.93 13.98 -9.40
N TYR A 272 4.94 13.20 -9.04
CA TYR A 272 5.68 13.36 -7.80
C TYR A 272 7.15 13.06 -8.06
N ARG A 273 8.00 13.53 -7.16
CA ARG A 273 9.44 13.23 -7.18
C ARG A 273 9.95 13.01 -5.77
N PRO A 274 11.11 12.34 -5.62
CA PRO A 274 11.83 12.35 -4.36
C PRO A 274 12.07 13.77 -3.84
N ALA A 275 12.06 13.92 -2.53
CA ALA A 275 12.24 15.18 -1.82
C ALA A 275 13.13 15.01 -0.59
N SER A 276 13.47 16.14 0.04
CA SER A 276 14.01 16.16 1.40
C SER A 276 12.93 16.49 2.42
N ASP A 277 13.19 16.20 3.70
CA ASP A 277 12.36 16.67 4.82
C ASP A 277 12.27 18.19 4.87
N THR A 278 13.32 18.89 4.44
CA THR A 278 13.33 20.37 4.36
C THR A 278 12.32 20.89 3.34
N GLU A 279 12.20 20.25 2.18
CA GLU A 279 11.18 20.61 1.19
C GLU A 279 9.77 20.39 1.73
N LEU A 280 9.53 19.29 2.45
CA LEU A 280 8.24 19.01 3.07
C LEU A 280 7.90 20.01 4.18
N ARG A 281 8.90 20.43 4.97
CA ARG A 281 8.74 21.51 5.98
C ARG A 281 8.43 22.87 5.37
N SER A 282 8.77 23.10 4.10
CA SER A 282 8.41 24.32 3.36
C SER A 282 6.96 24.33 2.83
N SER A 283 6.07 23.55 3.44
CA SER A 283 4.64 23.45 3.12
C SER A 283 4.33 22.87 1.74
N ARG A 284 5.24 22.06 1.17
CA ARG A 284 4.91 21.25 0.00
C ARG A 284 4.14 20.01 0.42
N VAL A 285 3.08 19.68 -0.34
CA VAL A 285 2.29 18.47 -0.12
C VAL A 285 3.07 17.25 -0.61
N GLY A 286 3.06 16.19 0.19
CA GLY A 286 3.87 15.01 -0.07
C GLY A 286 3.59 13.86 0.87
N THR A 287 4.43 12.82 0.79
CA THR A 287 4.47 11.74 1.76
C THR A 287 5.86 11.65 2.38
N VAL A 288 5.93 11.15 3.61
CA VAL A 288 7.17 10.78 4.26
C VAL A 288 7.02 9.44 4.96
N GLU A 289 8.04 8.60 4.86
CA GLU A 289 8.08 7.27 5.48
C GLU A 289 9.31 7.13 6.38
N TYR A 290 9.06 6.84 7.66
CA TYR A 290 10.06 6.49 8.68
C TYR A 290 9.39 5.71 9.82
N ASP A 291 10.19 5.02 10.64
CA ASP A 291 9.73 4.28 11.83
C ASP A 291 8.56 3.31 11.55
N GLY A 292 8.55 2.69 10.35
CA GLY A 292 7.52 1.73 9.94
C GLY A 292 6.17 2.35 9.59
N HIS A 293 6.08 3.67 9.39
CA HIS A 293 4.84 4.36 9.06
C HIS A 293 5.00 5.30 7.88
N SER A 294 3.97 5.35 7.02
CA SER A 294 3.83 6.35 5.96
C SER A 294 2.81 7.40 6.36
N MET A 295 3.21 8.67 6.23
CA MET A 295 2.41 9.83 6.63
C MET A 295 2.31 10.79 5.45
N ALA A 296 1.15 11.40 5.28
CA ALA A 296 1.04 12.59 4.44
C ALA A 296 1.71 13.76 5.15
N VAL A 297 2.36 14.65 4.40
CA VAL A 297 2.82 15.94 4.91
C VAL A 297 2.01 17.05 4.27
N ILE A 298 1.37 17.85 5.11
CA ILE A 298 0.41 18.88 4.73
C ILE A 298 0.76 20.12 5.54
N ASP A 299 1.03 21.24 4.86
CA ASP A 299 1.46 22.50 5.49
C ASP A 299 2.65 22.33 6.46
N GLY A 300 3.60 21.47 6.10
CA GLY A 300 4.79 21.19 6.90
C GLY A 300 4.55 20.34 8.15
N ARG A 301 3.37 19.71 8.26
CA ARG A 301 2.97 18.86 9.39
C ARG A 301 2.65 17.45 8.91
N ILE A 302 3.09 16.45 9.68
CA ILE A 302 2.77 15.04 9.42
C ILE A 302 1.34 14.72 9.85
N GLU A 303 0.64 13.90 9.09
CA GLU A 303 -0.64 13.32 9.47
C GLU A 303 -0.43 12.05 10.29
N LEU A 304 -1.11 11.93 11.44
CA LEU A 304 -0.96 10.82 12.37
C LEU A 304 -2.32 10.25 12.79
N TRP A 305 -2.76 9.18 12.13
CA TRP A 305 -3.99 8.44 12.49
C TRP A 305 -5.22 9.32 12.73
N GLY A 306 -5.41 10.36 11.91
CA GLY A 306 -6.53 11.30 12.05
C GLY A 306 -6.20 12.62 12.75
N ALA A 307 -4.97 12.77 13.27
CA ALA A 307 -4.52 13.95 14.00
C ALA A 307 -3.38 14.68 13.27
N ARG A 308 -3.16 15.94 13.65
CA ARG A 308 -2.06 16.76 13.14
C ARG A 308 -0.83 16.58 14.03
N GLY A 309 0.26 16.06 13.48
CA GLY A 309 1.51 15.85 14.19
C GLY A 309 2.48 17.03 14.11
N GLY A 310 3.73 16.74 14.48
CA GLY A 310 4.86 17.67 14.39
C GLY A 310 5.36 17.92 12.96
N VAL A 311 6.57 18.47 12.87
CA VAL A 311 7.28 18.60 11.58
C VAL A 311 7.81 17.24 11.13
N PRO A 312 7.89 16.95 9.82
CA PRO A 312 8.45 15.70 9.33
C PRO A 312 9.93 15.57 9.70
N LYS A 313 10.34 14.36 10.10
CA LYS A 313 11.74 13.96 10.29
C LYS A 313 12.34 13.50 8.95
N ALA A 314 13.65 13.24 8.95
CA ALA A 314 14.31 12.59 7.82
C ALA A 314 13.73 11.18 7.60
N GLY A 315 13.48 10.83 6.34
CA GLY A 315 12.88 9.57 5.93
C GLY A 315 12.87 9.46 4.41
N THR A 316 12.20 8.44 3.87
CA THR A 316 11.89 8.44 2.44
C THR A 316 10.84 9.51 2.22
N ALA A 317 11.11 10.51 1.37
CA ALA A 317 10.23 11.65 1.20
C ALA A 317 9.89 11.84 -0.28
N THR A 318 8.63 12.18 -0.54
CA THR A 318 8.16 12.56 -1.87
C THR A 318 7.34 13.84 -1.81
N VAL A 319 7.38 14.61 -2.88
CA VAL A 319 6.58 15.82 -3.06
C VAL A 319 5.82 15.74 -4.37
N LEU A 320 4.55 16.13 -4.33
CA LEU A 320 3.71 16.21 -5.52
C LEU A 320 3.96 17.54 -6.26
N PHE A 321 3.67 17.58 -7.57
CA PHE A 321 3.76 18.76 -8.43
C PHE A 321 2.70 18.77 -9.53
#